data_AF-A0A7C8CQI3-F1
#
_entry.id   AF-A0A7C8CQI3-F1
#
_cell.length_a   1.000
_cell.length_b   1.000
_cell.length_c   1.000
_cell.angle_alpha   90.00
_cell.angle_beta   90.00
_cell.angle_gamma   90.00
#
_symmetry.space_group_name_H-M   'P 1'
#
loop_
_entity.id
_entity.type
_entity.pdbx_description
1 polymer ?
#
loop_
_entity_poly.entity_id
_entity_poly.type
_entity_poly.pdbx_seq_one_letter_code
_entity_poly.pdbx_strand_id
1 'polypeptide(L)' 'MQPVVFPESGELVINDFTESGSDDLVVVDLESGELVDRVYTGSRIANGMFLSPGSDRDIFYCSTLGLARVAWH' A
#
# COMPACT_ATOMS: atom_id res chain seq x y z
N MET A 1 -1.26 -8.57 7.14
CA MET A 1 -1.58 -8.32 5.72
C MET A 1 -0.44 -8.85 4.86
N GLN A 2 -0.73 -9.29 3.64
CA GLN A 2 0.29 -9.79 2.71
C GLN A 2 0.86 -8.62 1.90
N PRO A 3 2.19 -8.41 1.89
CA PRO A 3 2.82 -7.38 1.06
C PRO A 3 2.74 -7.73 -0.43
N VAL A 4 2.84 -6.70 -1.28
CA VAL A 4 3.09 -6.83 -2.72
C VAL A 4 4.51 -6.35 -2.99
N VAL A 5 5.27 -7.11 -3.78
CA VAL A 5 6.63 -6.75 -4.18
C VAL A 5 6.65 -6.47 -5.67
N PHE A 6 7.30 -5.38 -6.07
CA PHE A 6 7.63 -5.03 -7.45
C PHE A 6 9.13 -5.28 -7.68
N PRO A 7 9.50 -6.46 -8.23
CA PRO A 7 10.91 -6.89 -8.27
C PRO A 7 11.80 -5.99 -9.13
N GLU A 8 11.26 -5.40 -10.19
CA GLU A 8 12.01 -4.54 -11.11
C GLU A 8 12.44 -3.23 -10.47
N SER A 9 11.61 -2.66 -9.59
CA SER A 9 11.90 -1.42 -8.86
C SER A 9 12.48 -1.66 -7.46
N GLY A 10 12.42 -2.89 -6.94
CA GLY A 10 12.87 -3.19 -5.58
C GLY A 10 11.91 -2.70 -4.50
N GLU A 11 10.64 -2.47 -4.82
CA GLU A 11 9.67 -1.89 -3.88
C GLU A 11 8.82 -2.96 -3.21
N LEU A 12 8.62 -2.83 -1.91
CA LEU A 12 7.62 -3.55 -1.12
C LEU A 12 6.51 -2.59 -0.74
N VAL A 13 5.26 -2.97 -1.01
CA VAL A 13 4.07 -2.21 -0.65
C VAL A 13 3.23 -2.99 0.35
N ILE A 14 2.89 -2.36 1.46
CA ILE A 14 2.11 -2.97 2.54
C ILE A 14 1.22 -1.91 3.21
N ASN A 15 0.10 -2.36 3.75
CA ASN A 15 -0.75 -1.52 4.56
C ASN A 15 -0.08 -1.11 5.88
N ASP A 16 -0.42 0.09 6.34
CA ASP A 16 -0.08 0.61 7.65
C ASP A 16 -1.31 1.30 8.27
N PHE A 17 -1.88 0.70 9.31
CA PHE A 17 -2.99 1.29 10.05
C PHE A 17 -2.47 2.19 11.16
N THR A 18 -2.60 3.50 10.96
CA THR A 18 -1.99 4.52 11.80
C THR A 18 -2.76 4.76 13.10
N GLU A 19 -2.09 5.37 14.08
CA GLU A 19 -2.72 5.80 15.34
C GLU A 19 -3.87 6.80 15.13
N SER A 20 -3.87 7.54 14.02
CA SER A 20 -4.95 8.45 13.64
C SER A 20 -6.14 7.75 12.96
N GLY A 21 -6.12 6.42 12.90
CA GLY A 21 -7.19 5.60 12.33
C GLY A 21 -7.27 5.70 10.81
N SER A 22 -6.12 5.85 10.13
CA SER A 22 -6.02 5.79 8.68
C SER A 22 -5.38 4.47 8.26
N ASP A 23 -5.94 3.79 7.27
CA ASP A 23 -5.27 2.65 6.65
C ASP A 23 -4.54 3.12 5.40
N ASP A 24 -3.26 3.46 5.54
CA ASP A 24 -2.44 3.92 4.42
C ASP A 24 -1.75 2.74 3.74
N LEU A 25 -1.23 2.94 2.54
CA LEU A 25 -0.19 2.06 1.99
C LEU A 25 1.16 2.73 2.15
N VAL A 26 2.14 1.99 2.65
CA VAL A 26 3.55 2.40 2.66
C VAL A 26 4.31 1.64 1.60
N VAL A 27 5.21 2.35 0.93
CA VAL A 27 6.14 1.83 -0.06
C VAL A 27 7.52 1.88 0.56
N VAL A 28 8.19 0.74 0.60
CA VAL A 28 9.50 0.59 1.24
C VAL A 28 10.48 0.05 0.22
N ASP A 29 11.67 0.63 0.18
CA ASP A 29 12.79 0.10 -0.58
C ASP A 29 13.26 -1.20 0.08
N LEU A 30 13.23 -2.30 -0.67
CA LEU A 30 13.43 -3.65 -0.13
C LEU A 30 14.88 -3.89 0.32
N GLU A 31 15.85 -3.19 -0.25
CA GLU A 31 17.27 -3.38 0.05
C GLU A 31 17.70 -2.58 1.29
N SER A 32 17.38 -1.29 1.32
CA SER A 32 17.75 -0.36 2.40
C SER A 32 16.77 -0.38 3.58
N GLY A 33 15.51 -0.73 3.33
CA GLY A 33 14.42 -0.60 4.30
C GLY A 33 13.91 0.84 4.45
N GLU A 34 14.35 1.77 3.62
CA GLU A 34 13.88 3.16 3.66
C GLU A 34 12.44 3.29 3.15
N LEU A 35 11.67 4.19 3.78
CA LEU A 35 10.33 4.53 3.32
C LEU A 35 10.45 5.38 2.05
N VAL A 36 9.96 4.85 0.93
CA VAL A 36 9.88 5.54 -0.36
C VAL A 36 8.70 6.50 -0.35
N ASP A 37 7.50 6.01 0.01
CA ASP A 37 6.30 6.84 0.06
C ASP A 37 5.25 6.30 1.05
N ARG A 38 4.30 7.15 1.43
CA ARG A 38 3.08 6.81 2.17
C ARG A 38 1.89 7.41 1.44
N VAL A 39 0.99 6.55 0.99
CA VAL A 39 -0.19 6.95 0.23
C VAL A 39 -1.46 6.74 1.03
N TYR A 40 -2.21 7.82 1.23
CA TYR A 40 -3.52 7.80 1.86
C TYR A 40 -4.54 7.07 0.98
N THR A 41 -5.22 6.05 1.53
CA THR A 41 -6.20 5.26 0.77
C THR A 41 -7.63 5.79 0.87
N GLY A 42 -7.90 6.70 1.81
CA GLY A 42 -9.27 7.10 2.17
C GLY A 42 -9.91 6.24 3.27
N SER A 43 -9.35 5.06 3.57
CA SER A 43 -9.98 4.12 4.49
C SER A 43 -9.76 4.48 5.96
N ARG A 44 -10.81 4.33 6.77
CA ARG A 44 -10.80 4.50 8.24
C ARG A 44 -10.87 3.17 8.99
N ILE A 45 -10.72 2.07 8.27
CA ILE A 45 -10.72 0.71 8.80
C ILE A 45 -9.50 0.00 8.24
N ALA A 46 -8.77 -0.70 9.11
CA ALA A 46 -7.64 -1.53 8.71
C ALA A 46 -8.08 -2.53 7.64
N ASN A 47 -7.34 -2.63 6.54
CA ASN A 47 -7.74 -3.53 5.47
C ASN A 47 -7.61 -5.01 5.92
N GLY A 48 -8.69 -5.76 5.79
CA GLY A 48 -8.68 -7.21 6.01
C GLY A 48 -8.36 -8.01 4.73
N MET A 49 -8.31 -7.35 3.58
CA MET A 49 -8.19 -7.96 2.26
C MET A 49 -6.75 -7.92 1.74
N PHE A 50 -6.52 -8.60 0.61
CA PHE A 50 -5.24 -8.58 -0.09
C PHE A 50 -5.15 -7.40 -1.06
N LEU A 51 -3.96 -6.81 -1.16
CA LEU A 51 -3.64 -5.84 -2.18
C LEU A 51 -3.54 -6.54 -3.55
N SER A 52 -4.03 -5.88 -4.60
CA SER A 52 -3.92 -6.38 -5.97
C SER A 52 -3.01 -5.45 -6.78
N PRO A 53 -1.86 -5.94 -7.29
CA PRO A 53 -1.00 -5.13 -8.15
C PRO A 53 -1.74 -4.77 -9.44
N GLY A 54 -1.61 -3.53 -9.88
CA GLY A 54 -1.96 -3.09 -11.21
C GLY A 54 -0.82 -3.32 -12.21
N SER A 55 -0.89 -2.65 -13.35
CA SER A 55 0.06 -2.85 -14.47
C SER A 55 1.20 -1.85 -14.49
N ASP A 56 1.17 -0.80 -13.68
CA ASP A 56 2.09 0.33 -13.79
C ASP A 56 2.50 0.86 -12.40
N ARG A 57 3.20 0.00 -11.62
CA ARG A 57 3.61 0.29 -10.22
C ARG A 57 2.49 0.95 -9.40
N ASP A 58 1.30 0.38 -9.50
CA ASP A 58 0.12 0.82 -8.79
C ASP A 58 -0.58 -0.36 -8.12
N ILE A 59 -1.46 -0.05 -7.17
CA ILE A 59 -2.23 -1.04 -6.42
C ILE A 59 -3.71 -0.70 -6.49
N PHE A 60 -4.52 -1.70 -6.81
CA PHE A 60 -5.94 -1.67 -6.52
C PHE A 60 -6.14 -2.07 -5.05
N TYR A 61 -6.47 -1.06 -4.25
CA TYR A 61 -6.79 -1.20 -2.83
C TYR A 61 -8.31 -1.36 -2.68
N CYS A 62 -8.74 -2.46 -2.06
CA CYS A 62 -10.13 -2.71 -1.72
C CYS A 62 -10.22 -3.06 -0.23
N SER A 63 -11.02 -2.31 0.52
CA SER A 63 -11.34 -2.55 1.92
C SER A 63 -12.86 -2.63 2.12
N THR A 64 -13.30 -2.86 3.35
CA THR A 64 -14.73 -3.01 3.68
C THR A 64 -15.59 -1.83 3.22
N LEU A 65 -15.05 -0.60 3.26
CA LEU A 65 -15.82 0.62 2.98
C LEU A 65 -15.24 1.44 1.81
N GLY A 66 -14.17 0.99 1.16
CA GLY A 66 -13.45 1.81 0.19
C GLY A 66 -12.80 1.01 -0.92
N LEU A 67 -12.72 1.64 -2.10
CA LEU A 67 -11.95 1.20 -3.24
C LEU A 67 -11.09 2.38 -3.69
N ALA A 68 -9.80 2.15 -3.90
CA ALA A 68 -8.88 3.15 -4.40
C ALA A 68 -7.90 2.53 -5.40
N ARG A 69 -7.48 3.32 -6.40
CA ARG A 69 -6.25 3.04 -7.14
C ARG A 69 -5.14 3.87 -6.49
N VAL A 70 -4.15 3.18 -5.94
CA VAL A 70 -3.04 3.76 -5.21
C VAL A 70 -1.81 3.75 -6.11
N ALA A 71 -1.21 4.91 -6.32
CA ALA A 71 0.05 5.10 -7.03
C ALA A 71 0.92 6.06 -6.22
N TRP A 72 2.24 5.98 -6.40
CA TRP A 72 3.23 6.75 -5.66
C TRP A 72 4.31 7.29 -6.60
N HIS A 73 5.21 8.13 -6.05
CA HIS A 73 6.32 8.73 -6.78
C HIS A 73 7.60 7.88 -6.72
#